data_AF-A0A2D9G7Y5-F1
#
_entry.id   AF-A0A2D9G7Y5-F1
#
_cell.length_a   1.000
_cell.length_b   1.000
_cell.length_c   1.000
_cell.angle_alpha   90.00
_cell.angle_beta   90.00
_cell.angle_gamma   90.00
#
_symmetry.space_group_name_H-M   'P 1'
#
loop_
_entity.id
_entity.type
_entity.pdbx_description
1 polymer ?
#
loop_
_entity_poly.entity_id
_entity_poly.type
_entity_poly.pdbx_seq_one_letter_code
_entity_poly.pdbx_strand_id
1 'polypeptide(L)'
;MAGDSRGVGRVSTSTSDFGISGRESHDSSKFYNSKLNQNQISFRDVGEIKEFPSELKNKIVCADSRNLSFLPNNCVHLMITSPPYNACKEYDEDLSLNDYLKLLKEVFEETYRVLVPGGRAVVNVANLGRKPYIPLSSHINQIMEKIGFLMRGEIIWDKSASAGSSCAWGSFKSASNPCLRDIHEYILVFSKGDYKLPRSKSERENRIDTIENKEFMEFTKSIWRFPTVSAKRIGHPAPFPVELPRRLIELYSFKGDIILDPFMGSGSTCIAAINSERKYIGIDIDSQYCNLAEERISALD
;
A
#
# COMPACT_ATOMS: atom_id res chain seq x y z
N MET A 1 -56.60 8.33 -17.18
CA MET A 1 -55.67 8.91 -18.17
C MET A 1 -55.29 10.29 -17.66
N ALA A 2 -54.05 10.47 -17.20
CA ALA A 2 -53.57 11.76 -16.72
C ALA A 2 -52.05 11.84 -16.87
N GLY A 3 -51.60 12.91 -17.55
CA GLY A 3 -50.33 13.59 -17.31
C GLY A 3 -49.05 12.97 -17.89
N ASP A 4 -48.59 13.46 -19.04
CA ASP A 4 -47.17 13.47 -19.39
C ASP A 4 -46.76 14.89 -19.82
N SER A 5 -46.06 15.60 -18.93
CA SER A 5 -45.42 16.88 -19.21
C SER A 5 -43.90 16.67 -19.25
N ARG A 6 -43.39 16.39 -20.45
CA ARG A 6 -41.95 16.32 -20.77
C ARG A 6 -41.33 17.73 -20.70
N GLY A 7 -40.58 17.96 -19.62
CA GLY A 7 -39.83 19.19 -19.39
C GLY A 7 -38.43 19.18 -20.03
N VAL A 8 -38.23 20.15 -20.94
CA VAL A 8 -37.08 21.05 -21.12
C VAL A 8 -35.66 20.43 -21.18
N GLY A 9 -35.02 20.63 -22.35
CA GLY A 9 -33.68 20.19 -22.69
C GLY A 9 -32.57 20.76 -21.80
N ARG A 10 -31.54 19.93 -21.57
CA ARG A 10 -30.28 20.34 -20.94
C ARG A 10 -29.42 21.08 -21.96
N VAL A 11 -29.17 22.34 -21.66
CA VAL A 11 -28.21 23.21 -22.32
C VAL A 11 -26.80 22.62 -22.15
N SER A 12 -26.09 22.44 -23.26
CA SER A 12 -24.67 22.09 -23.29
C SER A 12 -23.83 23.32 -22.91
N THR A 13 -23.06 23.25 -21.83
CA THR A 13 -22.10 24.29 -21.48
C THR A 13 -20.72 23.98 -22.07
N SER A 14 -20.17 24.98 -22.76
CA SER A 14 -18.81 25.02 -23.27
C SER A 14 -17.81 25.34 -22.15
N THR A 15 -16.57 24.90 -22.34
CA THR A 15 -15.43 25.04 -21.41
C THR A 15 -15.19 26.49 -20.96
N SER A 16 -15.02 26.68 -19.66
CA SER A 16 -14.23 27.79 -19.09
C SER A 16 -12.84 27.30 -18.71
N ASP A 17 -11.85 28.14 -18.96
CA ASP A 17 -10.46 27.90 -18.63
C ASP A 17 -10.26 27.83 -17.12
N PHE A 18 -9.50 26.81 -16.69
CA PHE A 18 -8.79 26.65 -15.43
C PHE A 18 -9.26 27.46 -14.19
N GLY A 19 -9.70 26.70 -13.17
CA GLY A 19 -9.67 27.12 -11.78
C GLY A 19 -10.95 27.80 -11.28
N ILE A 20 -11.95 27.00 -10.90
CA ILE A 20 -13.08 27.49 -10.09
C ILE A 20 -13.35 26.50 -8.95
N SER A 21 -13.49 27.06 -7.76
CA SER A 21 -13.82 26.41 -6.50
C SER A 21 -15.30 26.04 -6.44
N GLY A 22 -15.61 24.76 -6.59
CA GLY A 22 -16.94 24.21 -6.35
C GLY A 22 -16.98 22.74 -6.78
N ARG A 23 -17.66 21.87 -6.01
CA ARG A 23 -17.91 20.47 -6.41
C ARG A 23 -18.93 20.46 -7.57
N GLU A 24 -18.47 20.78 -8.77
CA GLU A 24 -19.18 20.45 -10.00
C GLU A 24 -18.63 19.11 -10.51
N SER A 25 -19.53 18.16 -10.77
CA SER A 25 -19.15 16.88 -11.37
C SER A 25 -18.76 17.13 -12.83
N HIS A 26 -17.46 17.23 -13.10
CA HIS A 26 -16.95 17.34 -14.45
C HIS A 26 -17.16 16.03 -15.23
N ASP A 27 -17.75 16.11 -16.42
CA ASP A 27 -17.79 14.99 -17.36
C ASP A 27 -16.38 14.72 -17.89
N SER A 28 -15.74 13.70 -17.32
CA SER A 28 -14.39 13.25 -17.69
C SER A 28 -14.39 12.21 -18.81
N SER A 29 -15.56 11.91 -19.42
CA SER A 29 -15.69 10.88 -20.46
C SER A 29 -14.74 11.11 -21.64
N LYS A 30 -14.50 12.38 -22.03
CA LYS A 30 -13.56 12.72 -23.11
C LYS A 30 -12.12 12.26 -22.82
N PHE A 31 -11.67 12.35 -21.57
CA PHE A 31 -10.32 11.92 -21.17
C PHE A 31 -10.24 10.38 -21.15
N TYR A 32 -11.18 9.73 -20.45
CA TYR A 32 -11.18 8.26 -20.33
C TYR A 32 -11.43 7.54 -21.66
N ASN A 33 -12.12 8.17 -22.62
CA ASN A 33 -12.32 7.66 -23.98
C ASN A 33 -11.21 8.09 -24.97
N SER A 34 -10.15 8.76 -24.51
CA SER A 34 -9.07 9.21 -25.38
C SER A 34 -8.18 8.03 -25.83
N LYS A 35 -7.43 8.23 -26.92
CA LYS A 35 -6.45 7.24 -27.43
C LYS A 35 -5.41 6.83 -26.39
N LEU A 36 -5.07 7.73 -25.44
CA LEU A 36 -4.15 7.44 -24.35
C LEU A 36 -4.65 6.28 -23.47
N ASN A 37 -5.98 6.13 -23.34
CA ASN A 37 -6.62 5.18 -22.44
C ASN A 37 -7.20 3.94 -23.15
N GLN A 38 -7.13 3.87 -24.49
CA GLN A 38 -7.78 2.80 -25.28
C GLN A 38 -7.33 1.37 -24.91
N ASN A 39 -6.12 1.20 -24.37
CA ASN A 39 -5.59 -0.09 -23.93
C ASN A 39 -5.37 -0.16 -22.41
N GLN A 40 -5.84 0.83 -21.65
CA GLN A 40 -5.74 0.80 -20.19
C GLN A 40 -6.87 -0.04 -19.61
N ILE A 41 -6.49 -1.06 -18.85
CA ILE A 41 -7.43 -1.93 -18.16
C ILE A 41 -7.81 -1.26 -16.85
N SER A 42 -9.09 -0.91 -16.68
CA SER A 42 -9.64 -0.35 -15.44
C SER A 42 -10.43 -1.35 -14.61
N PHE A 43 -10.67 -2.55 -15.17
CA PHE A 43 -11.40 -3.64 -14.53
C PHE A 43 -10.90 -5.01 -15.00
N ARG A 44 -10.81 -5.99 -14.09
CA ARG A 44 -10.59 -7.41 -14.36
C ARG A 44 -11.48 -8.23 -13.43
N ASP A 45 -12.14 -9.24 -13.98
CA ASP A 45 -12.77 -10.26 -13.15
C ASP A 45 -11.67 -11.13 -12.52
N VAL A 46 -11.68 -11.21 -11.20
CA VAL A 46 -10.68 -11.89 -10.37
C VAL A 46 -11.34 -12.85 -9.37
N GLY A 47 -12.58 -13.24 -9.65
CA GLY A 47 -13.36 -14.19 -8.88
C GLY A 47 -14.08 -13.60 -7.66
N GLU A 48 -14.61 -14.48 -6.84
CA GLU A 48 -15.45 -14.16 -5.67
C GLU A 48 -14.62 -14.09 -4.38
N ILE A 49 -15.10 -13.31 -3.40
CA ILE A 49 -14.53 -13.28 -2.04
C ILE A 49 -14.73 -14.64 -1.36
N LYS A 50 -13.71 -15.11 -0.64
CA LYS A 50 -13.77 -16.31 0.21
C LYS A 50 -13.65 -15.93 1.68
N GLU A 51 -14.25 -16.75 2.53
CA GLU A 51 -14.16 -16.56 3.97
C GLU A 51 -12.72 -16.76 4.45
N PHE A 52 -12.28 -15.88 5.34
CA PHE A 52 -10.95 -15.97 5.93
C PHE A 52 -10.94 -16.98 7.09
N PRO A 53 -9.99 -17.93 7.13
CA PRO A 53 -9.92 -18.95 8.19
C PRO A 53 -9.84 -18.33 9.58
N SER A 54 -10.78 -18.69 10.45
CA SER A 54 -10.96 -18.04 11.76
C SER A 54 -9.76 -18.20 12.70
N GLU A 55 -9.10 -19.35 12.62
CA GLU A 55 -7.94 -19.77 13.39
C GLU A 55 -6.66 -18.99 13.03
N LEU A 56 -6.63 -18.37 11.83
CA LEU A 56 -5.52 -17.55 11.36
C LEU A 56 -5.73 -16.05 11.64
N LYS A 57 -6.87 -15.65 12.22
CA LYS A 57 -7.13 -14.25 12.55
C LYS A 57 -6.23 -13.83 13.70
N ASN A 58 -5.56 -12.68 13.54
CA ASN A 58 -4.62 -12.13 14.51
C ASN A 58 -3.49 -13.12 14.83
N LYS A 59 -2.90 -13.70 13.78
CA LYS A 59 -1.78 -14.64 13.90
C LYS A 59 -0.55 -14.13 13.20
N ILE A 60 0.59 -14.46 13.80
CA ILE A 60 1.90 -14.40 13.17
C ILE A 60 2.27 -15.83 12.74
N VAL A 61 2.69 -15.99 11.50
CA VAL A 61 3.11 -17.27 10.93
C VAL A 61 4.58 -17.16 10.55
N CYS A 62 5.43 -17.96 11.18
CA CYS A 62 6.83 -18.11 10.81
C CYS A 62 6.92 -18.99 9.56
N ALA A 63 6.94 -18.37 8.37
CA ALA A 63 6.89 -19.06 7.10
C ALA A 63 7.48 -18.22 5.95
N ASP A 64 7.68 -18.86 4.81
CA ASP A 64 8.10 -18.21 3.58
C ASP A 64 6.90 -17.65 2.81
N SER A 65 6.85 -16.33 2.67
CA SER A 65 5.78 -15.62 1.97
C SER A 65 5.67 -15.91 0.46
N ARG A 66 6.65 -16.61 -0.13
CA ARG A 66 6.53 -17.16 -1.49
C ARG A 66 5.50 -18.29 -1.57
N ASN A 67 5.05 -18.82 -0.44
CA ASN A 67 4.02 -19.84 -0.37
C ASN A 67 2.98 -19.54 0.71
N LEU A 68 1.84 -18.99 0.29
CA LEU A 68 0.69 -18.70 1.13
C LEU A 68 -0.42 -19.74 0.92
N SER A 69 -0.11 -20.98 0.56
CA SER A 69 -1.10 -22.01 0.21
C SER A 69 -2.10 -22.33 1.33
N PHE A 70 -1.76 -22.02 2.58
CA PHE A 70 -2.63 -22.14 3.75
C PHE A 70 -3.72 -21.06 3.79
N LEU A 71 -3.64 -20.02 2.95
CA LEU A 71 -4.66 -19.01 2.75
C LEU A 71 -5.49 -19.31 1.49
N PRO A 72 -6.84 -19.26 1.58
CA PRO A 72 -7.71 -19.30 0.41
C PRO A 72 -7.43 -18.13 -0.56
N ASN A 73 -7.81 -18.29 -1.82
CA ASN A 73 -7.83 -17.17 -2.75
C ASN A 73 -8.86 -16.12 -2.28
N ASN A 74 -8.61 -14.84 -2.54
CA ASN A 74 -9.56 -13.76 -2.28
C ASN A 74 -10.11 -13.70 -0.83
N CYS A 75 -9.26 -13.80 0.19
CA CYS A 75 -9.67 -13.81 1.60
C CYS A 75 -9.12 -12.64 2.44
N VAL A 76 -8.11 -11.90 1.97
CA VAL A 76 -7.54 -10.73 2.67
C VAL A 76 -7.91 -9.42 1.98
N HIS A 77 -8.05 -8.33 2.73
CA HIS A 77 -8.65 -7.08 2.23
C HIS A 77 -7.60 -6.03 1.84
N LEU A 78 -6.50 -5.98 2.58
CA LEU A 78 -5.44 -5.01 2.39
C LEU A 78 -4.10 -5.67 2.72
N MET A 79 -3.14 -5.61 1.80
CA MET A 79 -1.75 -5.93 2.06
C MET A 79 -0.98 -4.63 2.27
N ILE A 80 -0.20 -4.55 3.35
CA ILE A 80 0.75 -3.46 3.60
C ILE A 80 2.07 -4.10 3.95
N THR A 81 3.14 -3.70 3.27
CA THR A 81 4.46 -4.27 3.54
C THR A 81 5.61 -3.33 3.20
N SER A 82 6.79 -3.67 3.68
CA SER A 82 8.06 -3.05 3.31
C SER A 82 9.08 -4.18 3.09
N PRO A 83 9.35 -4.59 1.85
CA PRO A 83 10.23 -5.72 1.58
C PRO A 83 11.66 -5.49 2.12
N PRO A 84 12.41 -6.56 2.42
CA PRO A 84 13.82 -6.45 2.82
C PRO A 84 14.63 -5.83 1.68
N TYR A 85 15.49 -4.86 1.99
CA TYR A 85 16.18 -4.07 0.95
C TYR A 85 17.42 -4.76 0.35
N ASN A 86 17.70 -6.02 0.69
CA ASN A 86 18.83 -6.80 0.18
C ASN A 86 20.14 -5.97 0.13
N ALA A 87 20.37 -5.19 1.18
CA ALA A 87 21.36 -4.12 1.25
C ALA A 87 22.58 -4.55 2.08
N CYS A 88 22.85 -5.87 2.13
CA CYS A 88 23.92 -6.48 2.92
C CYS A 88 23.89 -6.09 4.40
N LYS A 89 22.69 -5.97 5.01
CA LYS A 89 22.59 -5.98 6.48
C LYS A 89 22.71 -7.43 6.96
N GLU A 90 23.01 -7.67 8.23
CA GLU A 90 23.43 -9.00 8.79
C GLU A 90 22.51 -10.21 8.49
N TYR A 91 21.31 -9.98 7.97
CA TYR A 91 20.24 -10.95 7.70
C TYR A 91 19.74 -10.92 6.24
N ASP A 92 20.32 -10.08 5.37
CA ASP A 92 20.03 -10.13 3.93
C ASP A 92 20.88 -11.23 3.28
N GLU A 93 20.25 -12.11 2.49
CA GLU A 93 20.98 -12.98 1.56
C GLU A 93 21.75 -12.12 0.55
N ASP A 94 22.92 -12.55 0.08
CA ASP A 94 23.70 -11.82 -0.95
C ASP A 94 23.08 -12.04 -2.34
N LEU A 95 21.81 -11.63 -2.51
CA LEU A 95 21.07 -11.84 -3.75
C LEU A 95 21.51 -10.85 -4.82
N SER A 96 21.55 -11.32 -6.07
CA SER A 96 21.63 -10.40 -7.20
C SER A 96 20.33 -9.57 -7.29
N LEU A 97 20.39 -8.42 -7.97
CA LEU A 97 19.18 -7.62 -8.23
C LEU A 97 18.09 -8.46 -8.91
N ASN A 98 18.46 -9.36 -9.82
CA ASN A 98 17.48 -10.21 -10.50
C ASN A 98 16.83 -11.22 -9.55
N ASP A 99 17.60 -11.84 -8.66
CA ASP A 99 17.08 -12.79 -7.68
C ASP A 99 16.17 -12.09 -6.66
N TYR A 100 16.56 -10.89 -6.23
CA TYR A 100 15.72 -10.05 -5.37
C TYR A 100 14.39 -9.66 -6.06
N LEU A 101 14.44 -9.20 -7.32
CA LEU A 101 13.22 -8.88 -8.07
C LEU A 101 12.34 -10.12 -8.32
N LYS A 102 12.95 -11.30 -8.48
CA LYS A 102 12.24 -12.57 -8.58
C LYS A 102 11.54 -12.94 -7.27
N LEU A 103 12.22 -12.81 -6.13
CA LEU A 103 11.63 -12.98 -4.79
C LEU A 103 10.39 -12.09 -4.62
N LEU A 104 10.52 -10.79 -4.92
CA LEU A 104 9.39 -9.86 -4.83
C LEU A 104 8.23 -10.28 -5.73
N LYS A 105 8.53 -10.68 -6.97
CA LYS A 105 7.51 -11.16 -7.91
C LYS A 105 6.74 -12.36 -7.34
N GLU A 106 7.43 -13.37 -6.82
CA GLU A 106 6.80 -14.57 -6.26
C GLU A 106 5.87 -14.24 -5.07
N VAL A 107 6.33 -13.38 -4.16
CA VAL A 107 5.51 -12.93 -3.01
C VAL A 107 4.31 -12.09 -3.45
N PHE A 108 4.50 -11.22 -4.46
CA PHE A 108 3.41 -10.40 -4.99
C PHE A 108 2.41 -11.22 -5.81
N GLU A 109 2.81 -12.32 -6.44
CA GLU A 109 1.91 -13.29 -7.08
C GLU A 109 1.02 -13.98 -6.05
N GLU A 110 1.59 -14.43 -4.92
CA GLU A 110 0.80 -14.99 -3.82
C GLU A 110 -0.11 -13.94 -3.18
N THR A 111 0.39 -12.72 -2.98
CA THR A 111 -0.43 -11.59 -2.50
C THR A 111 -1.59 -11.32 -3.44
N TYR A 112 -1.34 -11.29 -4.75
CA TYR A 112 -2.39 -11.13 -5.74
C TYR A 112 -3.42 -12.24 -5.62
N ARG A 113 -3.01 -13.50 -5.44
CA ARG A 113 -3.93 -14.64 -5.30
C ARG A 113 -4.85 -14.49 -4.08
N VAL A 114 -4.32 -14.14 -2.91
CA VAL A 114 -5.09 -14.08 -1.65
C VAL A 114 -5.88 -12.80 -1.46
N LEU A 115 -5.53 -11.70 -2.12
CA LEU A 115 -6.22 -10.42 -2.00
C LEU A 115 -7.62 -10.49 -2.63
N VAL A 116 -8.64 -9.94 -1.96
CA VAL A 116 -10.02 -9.86 -2.48
C VAL A 116 -10.11 -8.99 -3.75
N PRO A 117 -11.11 -9.20 -4.62
CA PRO A 117 -11.49 -8.21 -5.63
C PRO A 117 -11.69 -6.85 -4.98
N GLY A 118 -11.10 -5.80 -5.54
CA GLY A 118 -11.15 -4.45 -4.97
C GLY A 118 -10.21 -4.20 -3.80
N GLY A 119 -9.55 -5.24 -3.28
CA GLY A 119 -8.55 -5.15 -2.23
C GLY A 119 -7.33 -4.37 -2.69
N ARG A 120 -6.56 -3.86 -1.72
CA ARG A 120 -5.40 -3.01 -1.99
C ARG A 120 -4.11 -3.70 -1.60
N ALA A 121 -3.08 -3.48 -2.40
CA ALA A 121 -1.72 -3.88 -2.11
C ALA A 121 -0.88 -2.61 -1.99
N VAL A 122 -0.18 -2.45 -0.87
CA VAL A 122 0.61 -1.27 -0.58
C VAL A 122 2.04 -1.67 -0.24
N VAL A 123 2.99 -1.09 -0.98
CA VAL A 123 4.41 -1.40 -0.81
C VAL A 123 5.15 -0.11 -0.45
N ASN A 124 5.71 -0.07 0.76
CA ASN A 124 6.65 0.96 1.16
C ASN A 124 8.06 0.59 0.68
N VAL A 125 8.70 1.47 -0.09
CA VAL A 125 9.99 1.21 -0.71
C VAL A 125 10.86 2.48 -0.81
N ALA A 126 12.12 2.36 -0.39
CA ALA A 126 13.20 3.28 -0.73
C ALA A 126 13.88 2.85 -2.03
N ASN A 127 14.28 3.82 -2.86
CA ASN A 127 15.24 3.54 -3.92
C ASN A 127 16.63 3.32 -3.32
N LEU A 128 17.43 2.48 -3.97
CA LEU A 128 18.70 2.01 -3.42
C LEU A 128 19.88 2.52 -4.23
N GLY A 129 21.03 2.53 -3.56
CA GLY A 129 22.28 2.91 -4.18
C GLY A 129 22.34 4.39 -4.54
N ARG A 130 23.49 4.76 -5.09
CA ARG A 130 23.77 6.12 -5.59
C ARG A 130 24.53 6.02 -6.90
N LYS A 131 25.46 5.06 -6.96
CA LYS A 131 26.28 4.70 -8.11
C LYS A 131 26.52 3.19 -8.14
N PRO A 132 25.71 2.40 -8.86
CA PRO A 132 24.51 2.81 -9.59
C PRO A 132 23.35 3.22 -8.66
N TYR A 133 22.42 4.00 -9.20
CA TYR A 133 21.12 4.26 -8.56
C TYR A 133 20.13 3.20 -9.05
N ILE A 134 19.43 2.56 -8.13
CA ILE A 134 18.48 1.49 -8.38
C ILE A 134 17.08 2.02 -8.06
N PRO A 135 16.26 2.32 -9.07
CA PRO A 135 14.91 2.82 -8.89
C PRO A 135 13.95 1.67 -8.55
N LEU A 136 14.08 1.10 -7.34
CA LEU A 136 13.25 -0.02 -6.90
C LEU A 136 11.75 0.25 -7.05
N SER A 137 11.29 1.47 -6.82
CA SER A 137 9.88 1.83 -7.03
C SER A 137 9.42 1.56 -8.47
N SER A 138 10.27 1.87 -9.46
CA SER A 138 9.98 1.63 -10.88
C SER A 138 9.98 0.14 -11.23
N HIS A 139 10.86 -0.65 -10.61
CA HIS A 139 10.87 -2.10 -10.81
C HIS A 139 9.63 -2.76 -10.19
N ILE A 140 9.22 -2.33 -9.00
CA ILE A 140 8.02 -2.84 -8.33
C ILE A 140 6.76 -2.47 -9.12
N ASN A 141 6.63 -1.23 -9.60
CA ASN A 141 5.51 -0.82 -10.47
C ASN A 141 5.38 -1.78 -11.67
N GLN A 142 6.49 -2.08 -12.36
CA GLN A 142 6.48 -3.00 -13.50
C GLN A 142 6.11 -4.44 -13.11
N ILE A 143 6.58 -4.94 -11.97
CA ILE A 143 6.22 -6.28 -11.48
C ILE A 143 4.73 -6.35 -11.18
N MET A 144 4.20 -5.38 -10.42
CA MET A 144 2.80 -5.34 -10.00
C MET A 144 1.86 -5.24 -11.21
N GLU A 145 2.17 -4.39 -12.18
CA GLU A 145 1.41 -4.27 -13.44
C GLU A 145 1.40 -5.58 -14.25
N LYS A 146 2.55 -6.27 -14.35
CA LYS A 146 2.67 -7.56 -15.05
C LYS A 146 1.87 -8.67 -14.38
N ILE A 147 1.85 -8.71 -13.05
CA ILE A 147 1.02 -9.66 -12.28
C ILE A 147 -0.47 -9.37 -12.52
N GLY A 148 -0.82 -8.10 -12.70
CA GLY A 148 -2.17 -7.69 -13.05
C GLY A 148 -2.86 -6.79 -12.03
N PHE A 149 -2.08 -6.21 -11.12
CA PHE A 149 -2.54 -5.12 -10.29
C PHE A 149 -2.82 -3.86 -11.13
N LEU A 150 -3.77 -3.06 -10.65
CA LEU A 150 -4.11 -1.76 -11.19
C LEU A 150 -3.43 -0.69 -10.35
N MET A 151 -2.60 0.15 -10.98
CA MET A 151 -1.96 1.27 -10.28
C MET A 151 -3.03 2.27 -9.82
N ARG A 152 -3.06 2.57 -8.52
CA ARG A 152 -4.01 3.52 -7.92
C ARG A 152 -3.38 4.88 -7.65
N GLY A 153 -2.09 4.89 -7.33
CA GLY A 153 -1.33 6.11 -7.10
C GLY A 153 -0.12 5.87 -6.21
N GLU A 154 0.62 6.94 -5.96
CA GLU A 154 1.82 6.95 -5.14
C GLU A 154 1.69 8.00 -4.05
N ILE A 155 2.19 7.67 -2.87
CA ILE A 155 2.35 8.61 -1.76
C ILE A 155 3.84 8.73 -1.47
N ILE A 156 4.31 9.96 -1.30
CA ILE A 156 5.68 10.26 -0.88
C ILE A 156 5.68 10.43 0.63
N TRP A 157 6.33 9.50 1.33
CA TRP A 157 6.58 9.67 2.76
C TRP A 157 7.86 10.46 2.95
N ASP A 158 7.71 11.72 3.31
CA ASP A 158 8.79 12.63 3.64
C ASP A 158 9.28 12.39 5.08
N LYS A 159 10.44 11.74 5.16
CA LYS A 159 11.16 11.40 6.41
C LYS A 159 12.01 12.55 6.92
N SER A 160 12.01 13.72 6.26
CA SER A 160 12.85 14.85 6.65
C SER A 160 12.56 15.36 8.07
N ALA A 161 11.36 15.08 8.59
CA ALA A 161 11.01 15.30 10.00
C ALA A 161 11.93 14.56 11.00
N SER A 162 12.64 13.52 10.56
CA SER A 162 13.61 12.75 11.36
C SER A 162 15.07 12.95 10.92
N ALA A 163 15.32 13.73 9.87
CA ALA A 163 16.64 13.78 9.27
C ALA A 163 17.59 14.75 9.99
N GLY A 164 18.47 14.18 10.82
CA GLY A 164 19.84 14.67 10.94
C GLY A 164 20.47 14.76 9.55
N SER A 165 21.23 15.82 9.30
CA SER A 165 21.83 16.14 8.01
C SER A 165 22.76 15.03 7.52
N SER A 166 22.26 14.10 6.69
CA SER A 166 23.14 13.21 5.92
C SER A 166 24.04 14.09 5.03
N CYS A 167 25.32 14.20 5.39
CA CYS A 167 26.30 15.02 4.67
C CYS A 167 26.81 14.36 3.38
N ALA A 168 26.05 13.42 2.82
CA ALA A 168 26.41 12.72 1.61
C ALA A 168 26.09 13.54 0.35
N TRP A 169 26.68 14.73 0.26
CA TRP A 169 26.45 15.71 -0.81
C TRP A 169 27.09 15.31 -2.15
N GLY A 170 27.90 14.25 -2.19
CA GLY A 170 28.82 14.02 -3.31
C GLY A 170 29.86 15.13 -3.37
N SER A 171 30.08 15.69 -4.56
CA SER A 171 30.93 16.87 -4.75
C SER A 171 30.25 18.11 -4.16
N PHE A 172 30.67 18.49 -2.96
CA PHE A 172 30.12 19.66 -2.26
C PHE A 172 30.38 20.94 -3.05
N LYS A 173 29.32 21.74 -3.28
CA LYS A 173 29.37 23.01 -4.05
C LYS A 173 30.08 22.88 -5.41
N SER A 174 29.95 21.72 -6.05
CA SER A 174 30.52 21.48 -7.37
C SER A 174 29.53 20.72 -8.24
N ALA A 175 29.43 21.15 -9.50
CA ALA A 175 28.63 20.45 -10.53
C ALA A 175 29.29 19.15 -11.01
N SER A 176 30.52 18.84 -10.56
CA SER A 176 31.24 17.63 -10.98
C SER A 176 30.43 16.37 -10.69
N ASN A 177 29.83 16.27 -9.49
CA ASN A 177 28.97 15.16 -9.10
C ASN A 177 28.26 15.43 -7.76
N PRO A 178 27.31 16.37 -7.66
CA PRO A 178 26.46 16.48 -6.47
C PRO A 178 25.54 15.24 -6.38
N CYS A 179 25.25 14.78 -5.17
CA CYS A 179 24.34 13.66 -4.92
C CYS A 179 23.06 14.15 -4.24
N LEU A 180 21.91 13.64 -4.69
CA LEU A 180 20.65 13.85 -3.99
C LEU A 180 20.67 13.12 -2.64
N ARG A 181 19.99 13.72 -1.66
CA ARG A 181 19.79 13.10 -0.35
C ARG A 181 18.43 12.43 -0.35
N ASP A 182 18.42 11.13 -0.06
CA ASP A 182 17.18 10.36 0.06
C ASP A 182 16.47 10.74 1.37
N ILE A 183 15.54 11.68 1.26
CA ILE A 183 14.75 12.20 2.39
C ILE A 183 13.33 11.63 2.41
N HIS A 184 13.01 10.73 1.49
CA HIS A 184 11.68 10.16 1.35
C HIS A 184 11.70 8.68 1.01
N GLU A 185 10.56 8.04 1.18
CA GLU A 185 10.24 6.71 0.65
C GLU A 185 8.95 6.79 -0.19
N TYR A 186 8.78 5.84 -1.09
CA TYR A 186 7.58 5.68 -1.90
C TYR A 186 6.65 4.70 -1.22
N ILE A 187 5.38 5.06 -1.11
CA ILE A 187 4.30 4.16 -0.75
C ILE A 187 3.47 3.97 -2.01
N LEU A 188 3.68 2.84 -2.67
CA LEU A 188 3.03 2.48 -3.93
C LEU A 188 1.69 1.81 -3.63
N VAL A 189 0.60 2.30 -4.21
CA VAL A 189 -0.76 1.81 -3.93
C VAL A 189 -1.36 1.18 -5.18
N PHE A 190 -1.78 -0.07 -5.04
CA PHE A 190 -2.37 -0.85 -6.11
C PHE A 190 -3.74 -1.41 -5.71
N SER A 191 -4.56 -1.74 -6.70
CA SER A 191 -5.85 -2.43 -6.54
C SER A 191 -5.90 -3.70 -7.37
N LYS A 192 -6.62 -4.71 -6.89
CA LYS A 192 -6.83 -5.97 -7.63
C LYS A 192 -8.21 -5.99 -8.27
N GLY A 193 -8.27 -6.16 -9.58
CA GLY A 193 -9.53 -6.36 -10.31
C GLY A 193 -10.36 -5.09 -10.51
N ASP A 194 -10.71 -4.39 -9.43
CA ASP A 194 -11.49 -3.15 -9.45
C ASP A 194 -10.84 -2.13 -8.49
N TYR A 195 -11.04 -0.84 -8.72
CA TYR A 195 -10.65 0.22 -7.78
C TYR A 195 -11.59 0.34 -6.58
N LYS A 196 -12.83 -0.16 -6.70
CA LYS A 196 -13.81 -0.23 -5.62
C LYS A 196 -13.64 -1.52 -4.84
N LEU A 197 -13.74 -1.43 -3.51
CA LEU A 197 -13.81 -2.61 -2.63
C LEU A 197 -15.29 -3.00 -2.51
N PRO A 198 -15.72 -4.07 -3.18
CA PRO A 198 -17.12 -4.48 -3.20
C PRO A 198 -17.56 -4.92 -1.81
N ARG A 199 -18.83 -4.65 -1.51
CA ARG A 199 -19.52 -5.09 -0.29
C ARG A 199 -20.93 -5.53 -0.66
N SER A 200 -21.37 -6.63 -0.06
CA SER A 200 -22.77 -7.05 -0.12
C SER A 200 -23.68 -5.97 0.47
N LYS A 201 -24.98 -6.08 0.23
CA LYS A 201 -25.96 -5.12 0.78
C LYS A 201 -25.91 -5.10 2.32
N SER A 202 -25.90 -6.28 2.94
CA SER A 202 -25.84 -6.42 4.41
C SER A 202 -24.54 -5.84 4.99
N GLU A 203 -23.41 -6.07 4.33
CA GLU A 203 -22.15 -5.45 4.78
C GLU A 203 -22.17 -3.93 4.66
N ARG A 204 -22.80 -3.36 3.62
CA ARG A 204 -22.90 -1.89 3.49
C ARG A 204 -23.77 -1.25 4.57
N GLU A 205 -24.78 -1.95 5.06
CA GLU A 205 -25.67 -1.48 6.14
C GLU A 205 -24.98 -1.57 7.51
N ASN A 206 -24.13 -2.58 7.72
CA ASN A 206 -23.43 -2.82 8.99
C ASN A 206 -21.98 -2.33 9.02
N ARG A 207 -21.47 -1.78 7.91
CA ARG A 207 -20.06 -1.32 7.85
C ARG A 207 -19.86 -0.16 8.82
N ILE A 208 -18.66 -0.13 9.38
CA ILE A 208 -18.20 0.96 10.23
C ILE A 208 -16.99 1.59 9.56
N ASP A 209 -17.16 2.82 9.08
CA ASP A 209 -16.10 3.70 8.62
C ASP A 209 -15.48 4.36 9.87
N THR A 210 -14.25 3.99 10.21
CA THR A 210 -13.56 4.45 11.45
C THR A 210 -12.78 5.74 11.25
N ILE A 211 -12.43 6.10 10.01
CA ILE A 211 -11.62 7.27 9.72
C ILE A 211 -12.39 8.57 9.98
N GLU A 212 -11.77 9.51 10.69
CA GLU A 212 -12.37 10.81 10.94
C GLU A 212 -12.25 11.75 9.73
N ASN A 213 -13.15 12.73 9.62
CA ASN A 213 -13.15 13.70 8.51
C ASN A 213 -11.79 14.42 8.33
N LYS A 214 -11.17 14.85 9.43
CA LYS A 214 -9.89 15.57 9.39
C LYS A 214 -8.76 14.64 8.93
N GLU A 215 -8.75 13.41 9.43
CA GLU A 215 -7.79 12.39 9.02
C GLU A 215 -7.96 12.02 7.55
N PHE A 216 -9.20 11.85 7.08
CA PHE A 216 -9.49 11.57 5.68
C PHE A 216 -8.93 12.65 4.75
N MET A 217 -9.16 13.92 5.08
CA MET A 217 -8.62 15.05 4.29
C MET A 217 -7.09 15.11 4.31
N GLU A 218 -6.45 14.65 5.39
CA GLU A 218 -4.99 14.63 5.50
C GLU A 218 -4.38 13.42 4.78
N PHE A 219 -4.91 12.22 5.00
CA PHE A 219 -4.33 10.98 4.47
C PHE A 219 -4.57 10.86 2.96
N THR A 220 -5.58 11.52 2.40
CA THR A 220 -5.79 11.56 0.94
C THR A 220 -4.79 12.45 0.18
N LYS A 221 -3.90 13.17 0.87
CA LYS A 221 -2.79 13.89 0.23
C LYS A 221 -1.71 12.92 -0.22
N SER A 222 -1.03 13.24 -1.32
CA SER A 222 0.06 12.44 -1.89
C SER A 222 1.42 12.65 -1.22
N ILE A 223 1.53 13.54 -0.23
CA ILE A 223 2.76 13.76 0.55
C ILE A 223 2.42 13.64 2.03
N TRP A 224 3.05 12.68 2.70
CA TRP A 224 2.90 12.47 4.14
C TRP A 224 4.17 12.83 4.88
N ARG A 225 4.03 13.59 5.98
CA ARG A 225 5.14 14.02 6.83
C ARG A 225 4.92 13.51 8.24
N PHE A 226 5.76 12.57 8.67
CA PHE A 226 5.84 12.08 10.04
C PHE A 226 7.20 11.40 10.27
N PRO A 227 7.70 11.37 11.52
CA PRO A 227 9.04 10.88 11.81
C PRO A 227 9.17 9.35 11.67
N THR A 228 10.40 8.90 11.40
CA THR A 228 10.82 7.50 11.51
C THR A 228 10.89 7.05 12.98
N VAL A 229 10.85 5.74 13.21
CA VAL A 229 11.10 5.14 14.53
C VAL A 229 12.55 4.69 14.66
N SER A 230 13.04 4.64 15.90
CA SER A 230 14.41 4.20 16.21
C SER A 230 14.56 2.68 16.05
N ALA A 231 15.41 2.24 15.13
CA ALA A 231 15.74 0.83 14.91
C ALA A 231 16.18 0.12 16.21
N LYS A 232 17.09 0.76 16.96
CA LYS A 232 17.58 0.24 18.25
C LYS A 232 16.47 0.06 19.28
N ARG A 233 15.51 1.00 19.35
CA ARG A 233 14.39 0.91 20.30
C ARG A 233 13.46 -0.24 19.96
N ILE A 234 13.22 -0.46 18.67
CA ILE A 234 12.30 -1.51 18.22
C ILE A 234 12.97 -2.90 18.26
N GLY A 235 14.31 -2.96 18.21
CA GLY A 235 15.01 -4.24 18.04
C GLY A 235 14.93 -4.75 16.60
N HIS A 236 14.59 -3.88 15.66
CA HIS A 236 14.53 -4.19 14.24
C HIS A 236 15.35 -3.17 13.46
N PRO A 237 16.07 -3.57 12.42
CA PRO A 237 17.07 -2.73 11.76
C PRO A 237 16.51 -1.77 10.69
N ALA A 238 15.28 -1.98 10.24
CA ALA A 238 14.58 -1.08 9.31
C ALA A 238 13.06 -0.99 9.56
N PRO A 239 12.59 -0.67 10.79
CA PRO A 239 11.17 -0.60 11.09
C PRO A 239 10.56 0.69 10.53
N PHE A 240 9.43 0.58 9.84
CA PHE A 240 8.56 1.72 9.61
C PHE A 240 7.70 2.00 10.85
N PRO A 241 7.33 3.28 11.10
CA PRO A 241 6.48 3.67 12.23
C PRO A 241 5.06 3.12 12.05
N VAL A 242 4.40 2.75 13.16
CA VAL A 242 3.00 2.26 13.19
C VAL A 242 2.01 3.24 12.55
N GLU A 243 2.33 4.54 12.52
CA GLU A 243 1.52 5.56 11.85
C GLU A 243 1.36 5.30 10.35
N LEU A 244 2.38 4.76 9.67
CA LEU A 244 2.32 4.48 8.23
C LEU A 244 1.23 3.45 7.89
N PRO A 245 1.25 2.21 8.42
CA PRO A 245 0.18 1.25 8.17
C PRO A 245 -1.16 1.71 8.73
N ARG A 246 -1.20 2.44 9.85
CA ARG A 246 -2.47 2.97 10.40
C ARG A 246 -3.20 3.84 9.39
N ARG A 247 -2.51 4.82 8.78
CA ARG A 247 -3.12 5.68 7.73
C ARG A 247 -3.67 4.88 6.57
N LEU A 248 -2.94 3.86 6.13
CA LEU A 248 -3.35 2.99 5.03
C LEU A 248 -4.55 2.11 5.40
N ILE A 249 -4.58 1.57 6.61
CA ILE A 249 -5.68 0.77 7.14
C ILE A 249 -6.95 1.61 7.23
N GLU A 250 -6.87 2.84 7.76
CA GLU A 250 -7.99 3.76 7.84
C GLU A 250 -8.53 4.18 6.45
N LEU A 251 -7.65 4.35 5.45
CA LEU A 251 -8.05 4.72 4.10
C LEU A 251 -8.64 3.58 3.26
N TYR A 252 -8.12 2.37 3.42
CA TYR A 252 -8.27 1.31 2.42
C TYR A 252 -8.96 0.04 2.91
N SER A 253 -9.39 0.00 4.17
CA SER A 253 -10.12 -1.11 4.78
C SER A 253 -11.23 -0.62 5.70
N PHE A 254 -12.19 -1.49 6.01
CA PHE A 254 -13.22 -1.26 7.01
C PHE A 254 -12.88 -1.96 8.33
N LYS A 255 -13.55 -1.56 9.42
CA LYS A 255 -13.46 -2.26 10.71
C LYS A 255 -13.70 -3.77 10.54
N GLY A 256 -12.85 -4.59 11.15
CA GLY A 256 -12.93 -6.05 11.08
C GLY A 256 -12.27 -6.70 9.85
N ASP A 257 -11.85 -5.92 8.86
CA ASP A 257 -11.12 -6.44 7.69
C ASP A 257 -9.79 -7.09 8.06
N ILE A 258 -9.33 -7.98 7.17
CA ILE A 258 -8.07 -8.70 7.35
C ILE A 258 -6.93 -7.97 6.63
N ILE A 259 -5.91 -7.59 7.40
CA ILE A 259 -4.67 -6.97 6.93
C ILE A 259 -3.56 -8.01 6.82
N LEU A 260 -2.93 -8.13 5.67
CA LEU A 260 -1.78 -9.01 5.42
C LEU A 260 -0.48 -8.19 5.44
N ASP A 261 0.55 -8.69 6.11
CA ASP A 261 1.93 -8.25 5.90
C ASP A 261 2.83 -9.47 5.60
N PRO A 262 3.26 -9.68 4.34
CA PRO A 262 4.13 -10.78 3.94
C PRO A 262 5.61 -10.56 4.30
N PHE A 263 6.00 -9.39 4.80
CA PHE A 263 7.35 -9.11 5.32
C PHE A 263 7.21 -8.35 6.64
N MET A 264 6.54 -9.01 7.59
CA MET A 264 6.05 -8.38 8.81
C MET A 264 7.16 -7.75 9.67
N GLY A 265 8.33 -8.36 9.70
CA GLY A 265 9.45 -7.99 10.56
C GLY A 265 8.98 -7.83 12.01
N SER A 266 9.19 -6.65 12.55
CA SER A 266 8.82 -6.34 13.94
C SER A 266 7.32 -6.19 14.26
N GLY A 267 6.40 -6.39 13.30
CA GLY A 267 4.95 -6.40 13.58
C GLY A 267 4.26 -5.03 13.59
N SER A 268 4.88 -3.97 13.03
CA SER A 268 4.27 -2.63 13.00
C SER A 268 2.90 -2.60 12.31
N THR A 269 2.71 -3.37 11.23
CA THR A 269 1.42 -3.50 10.53
C THR A 269 0.38 -4.19 11.40
N CYS A 270 0.75 -5.26 12.11
CA CYS A 270 -0.14 -6.00 13.01
C CYS A 270 -0.62 -5.13 14.18
N ILE A 271 0.29 -4.37 14.80
CA ILE A 271 -0.03 -3.41 15.86
C ILE A 271 -1.00 -2.34 15.34
N ALA A 272 -0.76 -1.79 14.14
CA ALA A 272 -1.66 -0.82 13.54
C ALA A 272 -3.04 -1.41 13.25
N ALA A 273 -3.12 -2.65 12.79
CA ALA A 273 -4.39 -3.34 12.56
C ALA A 273 -5.18 -3.51 13.87
N ILE A 274 -4.53 -3.91 14.97
CA ILE A 274 -5.17 -4.01 16.29
C ILE A 274 -5.72 -2.65 16.73
N ASN A 275 -4.88 -1.61 16.70
CA ASN A 275 -5.24 -0.26 17.13
C ASN A 275 -6.37 0.37 16.30
N SER A 276 -6.49 -0.02 15.03
CA SER A 276 -7.57 0.39 14.13
C SER A 276 -8.74 -0.62 14.09
N GLU A 277 -8.86 -1.56 15.03
CA GLU A 277 -9.96 -2.53 15.09
C GLU A 277 -10.11 -3.40 13.83
N ARG A 278 -9.02 -3.66 13.11
CA ARG A 278 -8.91 -4.66 12.05
C ARG A 278 -8.34 -5.96 12.61
N LYS A 279 -8.43 -7.01 11.81
CA LYS A 279 -7.71 -8.26 12.07
C LYS A 279 -6.46 -8.31 11.19
N TYR A 280 -5.50 -9.12 11.56
CA TYR A 280 -4.27 -9.26 10.78
C TYR A 280 -3.86 -10.71 10.57
N ILE A 281 -3.01 -10.91 9.57
CA ILE A 281 -2.10 -12.03 9.46
C ILE A 281 -0.72 -11.50 9.06
N GLY A 282 0.27 -11.75 9.92
CA GLY A 282 1.66 -11.35 9.70
C GLY A 282 2.51 -12.56 9.35
N ILE A 283 3.40 -12.41 8.38
CA ILE A 283 4.27 -13.50 7.93
C ILE A 283 5.69 -12.98 7.91
N ASP A 284 6.58 -13.76 8.51
CA ASP A 284 8.01 -13.53 8.40
C ASP A 284 8.73 -14.88 8.39
N ILE A 285 9.86 -14.95 7.69
CA ILE A 285 10.68 -16.16 7.65
C ILE A 285 11.59 -16.26 8.88
N ASP A 286 11.90 -15.12 9.51
CA ASP A 286 12.77 -15.06 10.68
C ASP A 286 11.96 -15.22 11.97
N SER A 287 12.13 -16.38 12.62
CA SER A 287 11.53 -16.68 13.91
C SER A 287 11.84 -15.65 15.01
N GLN A 288 12.99 -14.96 14.96
CA GLN A 288 13.33 -13.92 15.92
C GLN A 288 12.43 -12.69 15.74
N TYR A 289 12.15 -12.30 14.50
CA TYR A 289 11.22 -11.22 14.21
C TYR A 289 9.78 -11.61 14.52
N CYS A 290 9.38 -12.87 14.27
CA CYS A 290 8.08 -13.37 14.71
C CYS A 290 7.91 -13.24 16.24
N ASN A 291 8.90 -13.69 17.02
CA ASN A 291 8.87 -13.58 18.48
C ASN A 291 8.83 -12.12 18.95
N LEU A 292 9.66 -11.25 18.36
CA LEU A 292 9.68 -9.82 18.67
C LEU A 292 8.31 -9.16 18.39
N ALA A 293 7.67 -9.51 17.28
CA ALA A 293 6.36 -8.99 16.93
C ALA A 293 5.28 -9.45 17.93
N GLU A 294 5.28 -10.73 18.33
CA GLU A 294 4.38 -11.26 19.36
C GLU A 294 4.58 -10.58 20.73
N GLU A 295 5.83 -10.35 21.15
CA GLU A 295 6.17 -9.61 22.38
C GLU A 295 5.61 -8.18 22.33
N ARG A 296 5.81 -7.47 21.21
CA ARG A 296 5.32 -6.11 21.04
C ARG A 296 3.79 -6.03 21.01
N ILE A 297 3.13 -7.03 20.45
CA ILE A 297 1.66 -7.12 20.40
C ILE A 297 1.10 -7.41 21.80
N SER A 298 1.72 -8.34 22.53
CA SER A 298 1.31 -8.69 23.89
C SER A 298 1.44 -7.54 24.88
N ALA A 299 2.30 -6.56 24.59
CA ALA A 299 2.48 -5.35 25.40
C ALA A 299 1.41 -4.26 25.14
N LEU A 300 0.43 -4.49 24.25
CA LEU A 300 -0.71 -3.60 24.04
C LEU A 300 -1.85 -3.83 25.04
N ASP A 301 -1.87 -5.00 25.68
CA ASP A 301 -2.84 -5.39 26.72
C ASP A 301 -2.46 -4.78 28.09
#